data_AF-A0A4Q5AP59-F1
#
_entry.id   AF-A0A4Q5AP59-F1
#
_cell.length_a   1.000
_cell.length_b   1.000
_cell.length_c   1.000
_cell.angle_alpha   90.00
_cell.angle_beta   90.00
_cell.angle_gamma   90.00
#
_symmetry.space_group_name_H-M   'P 1'
#
loop_
_entity.id
_entity.type
_entity.pdbx_description
1 polymer ?
#
loop_
_entity_poly.entity_id
_entity_poly.type
_entity_poly.pdbx_seq_one_letter_code
_entity_poly.pdbx_strand_id
1 'polypeptide(L)'
;SPIRAEMPRPVRDLLDRMEAADRAGLLRDIAKVSSRCGFAATVRAADTIISSGRVLDAASLEQTARRTLQTDDNTTTSMDLTRYDRFMRDDKETDA
;
A
#
# COMPACT_ATOMS: atom_id res chain seq x y z
N SER A 1 -7.28 4.29 24.40
CA SER A 1 -7.02 2.87 24.10
C SER A 1 -5.69 2.76 23.38
N PRO A 2 -4.75 1.91 23.83
CA PRO A 2 -3.42 1.75 23.21
C PRO A 2 -3.50 1.32 21.74
N ILE A 3 -4.46 0.46 21.37
CA ILE A 3 -4.73 0.06 19.97
C ILE A 3 -5.03 1.25 19.05
N ARG A 4 -5.62 2.34 19.58
CA ARG A 4 -5.97 3.52 18.77
C ARG A 4 -4.71 4.29 18.33
N ALA A 5 -3.58 4.15 19.02
CA ALA A 5 -2.32 4.79 18.63
C ALA A 5 -1.68 4.09 17.41
N GLU A 6 -1.88 2.77 17.28
CA GLU A 6 -1.37 1.94 16.19
C GLU A 6 -2.10 2.15 14.85
N MET A 7 -3.24 2.87 14.86
CA MET A 7 -4.00 3.19 13.66
C MET A 7 -3.71 4.62 13.16
N PRO A 8 -3.34 4.79 11.88
CA PRO A 8 -3.22 6.08 11.21
C PRO A 8 -4.50 6.90 11.36
N ARG A 9 -4.34 8.23 11.42
CA ARG A 9 -5.47 9.16 11.59
C ARG A 9 -6.55 8.96 10.52
N PRO A 10 -6.24 8.82 9.21
CA PRO A 10 -7.27 8.64 8.19
C PRO A 10 -8.16 7.41 8.42
N VAL A 11 -7.56 6.31 8.90
CA VAL A 11 -8.30 5.08 9.24
C VAL A 11 -9.21 5.31 10.45
N ARG A 12 -8.73 6.01 11.48
CA ARG A 12 -9.54 6.34 12.66
C ARG A 12 -10.71 7.26 12.32
N ASP A 13 -10.44 8.32 11.56
CA ASP A 13 -11.45 9.29 11.18
C ASP A 13 -12.53 8.66 10.28
N LEU A 14 -12.16 7.67 9.45
CA LEU A 14 -13.14 6.87 8.72
C LEU A 14 -14.01 6.04 9.66
N LEU A 15 -13.40 5.25 10.55
CA LEU A 15 -14.12 4.39 11.50
C LEU A 15 -15.05 5.20 12.42
N ASP A 16 -14.61 6.38 12.87
CA ASP A 16 -15.37 7.25 13.78
C ASP A 16 -16.61 7.87 13.11
N ARG A 17 -16.62 8.00 11.77
CA ARG A 17 -17.76 8.52 10.99
C ARG A 17 -18.72 7.42 10.51
N MET A 18 -18.30 6.15 10.53
CA MET A 18 -19.11 5.04 10.01
C MET A 18 -20.18 4.59 11.00
N GLU A 19 -21.33 4.17 10.47
CA GLU A 19 -22.37 3.49 11.22
C GLU A 19 -21.87 2.16 11.80
N ALA A 20 -22.51 1.69 12.88
CA ALA A 20 -22.01 0.55 13.64
C ALA A 20 -21.89 -0.75 12.81
N ALA A 21 -22.84 -1.00 11.89
CA ALA A 21 -22.84 -2.18 11.04
C ALA A 21 -21.69 -2.16 10.02
N ASP A 22 -21.51 -1.05 9.32
CA ASP A 22 -20.46 -0.88 8.32
C ASP A 22 -19.07 -0.90 8.95
N ARG A 23 -18.93 -0.25 10.12
CA ARG A 23 -17.70 -0.26 10.91
C ARG A 23 -17.31 -1.69 11.31
N ALA A 24 -18.28 -2.49 11.76
CA ALA A 24 -18.03 -3.89 12.11
C ALA A 24 -17.65 -4.74 10.89
N GLY A 25 -18.26 -4.47 9.72
CA GLY A 25 -17.87 -5.07 8.44
C GLY A 25 -16.40 -4.79 8.11
N LEU A 26 -16.02 -3.52 8.08
CA LEU A 26 -14.66 -3.12 7.76
C LEU A 26 -13.62 -3.68 8.74
N LEU A 27 -13.92 -3.68 10.04
CA LEU A 27 -13.02 -4.27 11.04
C LEU A 27 -12.82 -5.78 10.84
N ARG A 28 -13.84 -6.51 10.38
CA ARG A 28 -13.70 -7.92 10.01
C ARG A 28 -12.83 -8.10 8.77
N ASP A 29 -12.96 -7.22 7.78
CA ASP A 29 -12.09 -7.25 6.59
C ASP A 29 -10.62 -6.97 6.96
N ILE A 30 -10.37 -5.97 7.81
CA ILE A 30 -9.03 -5.68 8.34
C ILE A 30 -8.48 -6.89 9.11
N ALA A 31 -9.29 -7.54 9.96
CA ALA A 31 -8.87 -8.75 10.68
C ALA A 31 -8.54 -9.90 9.72
N LYS A 32 -9.34 -10.11 8.67
CA LYS A 32 -9.13 -11.15 7.67
C LYS A 32 -7.87 -10.91 6.82
N VAL A 33 -7.61 -9.68 6.42
CA VAL A 33 -6.41 -9.36 5.62
C VAL A 33 -5.16 -9.38 6.50
N SER A 34 -5.24 -8.86 7.73
CA SER A 34 -4.10 -8.87 8.66
C SER A 34 -3.66 -10.26 9.08
N SER A 35 -4.53 -11.27 9.09
CA SER A 35 -4.11 -12.66 9.32
C SER A 35 -3.25 -13.24 8.18
N ARG A 36 -3.34 -12.66 6.98
CA ARG A 36 -2.58 -13.09 5.77
C ARG A 36 -1.36 -12.22 5.51
N CYS A 37 -1.48 -10.91 5.74
CA CYS A 37 -0.47 -9.92 5.38
C CYS A 37 0.19 -9.23 6.58
N GLY A 38 -0.21 -9.55 7.80
CA GLY A 38 0.20 -8.84 9.00
C GLY A 38 -0.58 -7.55 9.25
N PHE A 39 -0.67 -7.16 10.51
CA PHE A 39 -1.43 -5.99 10.94
C PHE A 39 -0.84 -4.68 10.39
N ALA A 40 0.48 -4.48 10.53
CA ALA A 40 1.14 -3.25 10.09
C ALA A 40 0.97 -2.99 8.58
N ALA A 41 1.17 -4.02 7.74
CA ALA A 41 1.00 -3.89 6.29
C ALA A 41 -0.46 -3.59 5.91
N THR A 42 -1.42 -4.26 6.57
CA THR A 42 -2.85 -4.03 6.36
C THR A 42 -3.27 -2.62 6.73
N VAL A 43 -2.80 -2.12 7.87
CA VAL A 43 -3.14 -0.77 8.35
C VAL A 43 -2.51 0.32 7.48
N ARG A 44 -1.26 0.14 7.02
CA ARG A 44 -0.63 1.04 6.03
C ARG A 44 -1.35 1.00 4.68
N ALA A 45 -1.82 -0.16 4.26
CA ALA A 45 -2.59 -0.30 3.03
C ALA A 45 -3.93 0.46 3.12
N ALA A 46 -4.65 0.32 4.24
CA ALA A 46 -5.87 1.09 4.49
C ALA A 46 -5.60 2.60 4.46
N ASP A 47 -4.52 3.06 5.11
CA ASP A 47 -4.10 4.46 5.09
C ASP A 47 -3.80 4.97 3.68
N THR A 48 -3.10 4.17 2.88
CA THR A 48 -2.77 4.49 1.48
C THR A 48 -4.03 4.63 0.62
N ILE A 49 -4.99 3.70 0.77
CA ILE A 49 -6.25 3.71 0.02
C ILE A 49 -7.06 4.96 0.38
N ILE A 50 -7.25 5.23 1.67
CA ILE A 50 -8.02 6.39 2.15
C ILE A 50 -7.36 7.69 1.70
N SER A 51 -6.04 7.80 1.85
CA SER A 51 -5.28 9.00 1.46
C SER A 51 -5.31 9.25 -0.06
N SER A 52 -5.48 8.20 -0.87
CA SER A 52 -5.68 8.31 -2.31
C SER A 52 -7.12 8.69 -2.72
N GLY A 53 -8.02 8.89 -1.76
CA GLY A 53 -9.43 9.21 -2.01
C GLY A 53 -10.27 8.03 -2.52
N ARG A 54 -9.71 6.81 -2.49
CA ARG A 54 -10.41 5.60 -2.92
C ARG A 54 -11.31 5.07 -1.81
N VAL A 55 -12.42 4.43 -2.21
CA VAL A 55 -13.26 3.68 -1.27
C VAL A 55 -12.49 2.46 -0.76
N LEU A 56 -12.57 2.24 0.56
CA LEU A 56 -11.94 1.11 1.21
C LEU A 56 -12.87 -0.11 1.15
N ASP A 57 -12.49 -1.10 0.35
CA ASP A 57 -13.13 -2.41 0.24
C ASP A 57 -12.13 -3.55 0.47
N ALA A 58 -12.65 -4.75 0.74
CA ALA A 58 -11.83 -5.92 1.09
C ALA A 58 -10.81 -6.30 0.00
N ALA A 59 -11.17 -6.22 -1.28
CA ALA A 59 -10.31 -6.61 -2.38
C ALA A 59 -9.18 -5.58 -2.59
N SER A 60 -9.53 -4.29 -2.57
CA SER A 60 -8.56 -3.19 -2.62
C SER A 60 -7.58 -3.26 -1.44
N LEU A 61 -8.08 -3.56 -0.24
CA LEU A 61 -7.27 -3.70 0.97
C LEU A 61 -6.30 -4.88 0.86
N GLU A 62 -6.77 -6.06 0.43
CA GLU A 62 -5.91 -7.23 0.28
C GLU A 62 -4.83 -7.02 -0.79
N GLN A 63 -5.20 -6.46 -1.95
CA GLN A 63 -4.23 -6.18 -3.02
C GLN A 63 -3.15 -5.19 -2.57
N THR A 64 -3.55 -4.12 -1.89
CA THR A 64 -2.62 -3.08 -1.41
C THR A 64 -1.75 -3.60 -0.27
N ALA A 65 -2.28 -4.39 0.66
CA ALA A 65 -1.52 -5.00 1.74
C ALA A 65 -0.44 -5.96 1.23
N ARG A 66 -0.77 -6.81 0.23
CA ARG A 66 0.23 -7.67 -0.42
C ARG A 66 1.32 -6.86 -1.11
N ARG A 67 0.97 -5.74 -1.77
CA ARG A 67 1.96 -4.85 -2.40
C ARG A 67 2.88 -4.20 -1.37
N THR A 68 2.34 -3.76 -0.22
CA THR A 68 3.14 -3.19 0.87
C THR A 68 4.18 -4.19 1.37
N LEU A 69 3.80 -5.46 1.58
CA LEU A 69 4.74 -6.52 1.96
C LEU A 69 5.85 -6.72 0.93
N GLN A 70 5.48 -6.82 -0.35
CA GLN A 70 6.45 -6.97 -1.44
C GLN A 70 7.38 -5.76 -1.56
N THR A 71 6.93 -4.57 -1.17
CA THR A 71 7.73 -3.34 -1.22
C THR A 71 8.77 -3.34 -0.10
N ASP A 72 8.39 -3.74 1.12
CA ASP A 72 9.32 -3.87 2.25
C ASP A 72 10.43 -4.90 1.95
N ASP A 73 10.10 -6.01 1.27
CA ASP A 73 11.08 -7.02 0.82
C ASP A 73 11.98 -6.52 -0.34
N ASN A 74 11.49 -5.57 -1.14
CA ASN A 74 12.17 -5.13 -2.37
C ASN A 74 13.00 -3.84 -2.21
N THR A 75 13.20 -3.38 -0.97
CA THR A 75 14.08 -2.22 -0.67
C THR A 75 15.54 -2.44 -1.10
N THR A 76 15.93 -3.66 -1.50
CA THR A 76 17.29 -4.02 -1.92
C THR A 76 17.45 -4.21 -3.44
N THR A 77 16.38 -4.19 -4.24
CA THR A 77 16.53 -4.28 -5.70
C THR A 77 16.28 -2.92 -6.32
N SER A 78 17.24 -2.00 -6.19
CA SER A 78 17.41 -1.00 -7.24
C SER A 78 17.72 -1.80 -8.51
N MET A 79 16.71 -2.00 -9.34
CA MET A 79 16.88 -2.64 -10.64
C MET A 79 18.04 -1.92 -11.33
N ASP A 80 19.09 -2.63 -11.73
CA ASP A 80 20.25 -1.99 -12.36
C ASP A 80 19.84 -1.41 -13.72
N LEU A 81 19.52 -0.12 -13.71
CA LEU A 81 19.05 0.62 -14.87
C LEU A 81 20.18 0.93 -15.85
N THR A 82 21.46 0.71 -15.48
CA THR A 82 22.58 0.91 -16.41
C THR A 82 22.54 -0.04 -17.62
N ARG A 83 21.75 -1.13 -17.55
CA ARG A 83 21.45 -1.97 -18.72
C ARG A 83 20.69 -1.21 -19.82
N TYR A 84 19.92 -0.19 -19.49
CA TYR A 84 19.21 0.65 -20.46
C TYR A 84 20.09 1.78 -21.04
N ASP A 85 21.24 2.09 -20.43
CA ASP A 85 22.18 3.10 -20.95
C ASP A 85 22.79 2.69 -22.30
N ARG A 86 22.83 1.39 -22.62
CA ARG A 86 23.30 0.88 -23.91
C ARG A 86 22.49 1.43 -25.10
N PHE A 87 21.23 1.82 -24.89
CA PHE A 87 20.37 2.35 -25.95
C PHE A 87 20.47 3.88 -26.13
N MET A 88 21.22 4.57 -25.28
CA MET A 88 21.45 6.03 -25.37
C MET A 88 22.80 6.39 -26.03
N ARG A 89 23.61 5.39 -26.39
CA ARG A 89 24.89 5.56 -27.08
C ARG A 89 24.81 4.95 -28.46
N ASP A 90 24.21 5.66 -29.39
CA ASP A 90 24.62 5.74 -30.80
C ASP A 90 23.61 6.62 -31.52
N ASP A 91 23.96 7.91 -31.66
CA ASP A 91 23.52 8.83 -32.73
C ASP A 91 24.33 10.13 -32.60
N LYS A 92 25.65 10.00 -32.79
CA LYS A 92 26.51 11.09 -33.26
C LYS A 92 27.27 10.54 -34.45
N GLU A 93 26.51 10.35 -35.52
CA GLU A 93 26.97 10.30 -36.91
C GLU A 93 28.07 11.35 -37.08
N THR A 94 29.31 10.87 -37.20
CA THR A 94 30.46 11.70 -37.53
C THR A 94 30.74 11.45 -39.00
N ASP A 95 30.02 12.18 -39.85
CA ASP A 95 30.36 12.36 -41.25
C ASP A 95 31.26 13.62 -41.32
N ALA A 96 32.58 13.39 -41.42
CA ALA A 96 33.59 14.38 -41.82
C ALA A 96 34.92 13.68 -42.15
#